data_AF-R9XJZ3-F1
#
_entry.id   AF-R9XJZ3-F1
#
_cell.length_a   1.000
_cell.length_b   1.000
_cell.length_c   1.000
_cell.angle_alpha   90.00
_cell.angle_beta   90.00
_cell.angle_gamma   90.00
#
_symmetry.space_group_name_H-M   'P 1'
#
loop_
_entity.id
_entity.type
_entity.pdbx_description
1 polymer ?
#
loop_
_entity_poly.entity_id
_entity_poly.type
_entity_poly.pdbx_seq_one_letter_code
_entity_poly.pdbx_strand_id
1 'polypeptide(L)'
;MQCTICHRPSTVWYCAHCVNTSPKLILRYKLELTQICEEVTEMRDTVTSTLENAIGRKEGLLGKHMERLQHLRLKRYNARLSYRARELEQHLESKMSRRDGLRHALKQLSAADAAAAPAENPDEYRELGHKLTLLQNVVATKSAQKFEELRQWFAISCNTAGDDNFPYSIRFIPMCNIRNWRLLSTAEESLQHMCEFVKYASRALLVDMPFDSQHETLATDPVAAVSHFTVNLLTILIKRSRLQERPDVPDLLGRYDIDGLLYLLCSGGDVESITGICPPTYKVVHEFVRNALEDGEQSEERGHWMVLE
;
A
#
# COMPACT_ATOMS: atom_id res chain seq x y z
N MET A 1 1.22 45.88 38.75
CA MET A 1 1.03 47.17 38.07
C MET A 1 -0.45 47.31 37.70
N GLN A 2 -0.93 48.48 37.30
CA GLN A 2 -2.32 48.66 36.83
C GLN A 2 -2.31 49.02 35.35
N CYS A 3 -3.29 48.53 34.60
CA CYS A 3 -3.45 48.91 33.19
C CYS A 3 -3.71 50.41 33.08
N THR A 4 -3.00 51.12 32.20
CA THR A 4 -3.16 52.58 32.03
C THR A 4 -4.47 53.02 31.40
N ILE A 5 -5.27 52.09 30.86
CA ILE A 5 -6.55 52.37 30.17
C ILE A 5 -7.76 52.02 31.04
N CYS A 6 -7.75 50.87 31.71
CA CYS A 6 -8.89 50.41 32.53
C CYS A 6 -8.56 50.25 34.02
N HIS A 7 -7.34 50.57 34.44
CA HIS A 7 -6.83 50.48 35.81
C HIS A 7 -6.97 49.11 36.50
N ARG A 8 -7.33 48.06 35.76
CA ARG A 8 -7.37 46.68 36.26
C ARG A 8 -5.95 46.20 36.60
N PRO A 9 -5.80 45.35 37.64
CA PRO A 9 -4.52 44.78 37.99
C PRO A 9 -3.96 43.98 36.80
N SER A 10 -2.73 44.28 36.43
CA SER A 10 -2.04 43.68 35.28
C SER A 10 -0.55 43.54 35.55
N THR A 11 0.04 42.48 34.99
CA THR A 11 1.49 42.25 34.99
C THR A 11 2.21 43.10 33.94
N VAL A 12 1.47 43.60 32.95
CA VAL A 12 1.94 44.41 31.82
C VAL A 12 1.19 45.75 31.74
N TRP A 13 1.77 46.74 31.05
CA TRP A 13 1.28 48.13 30.98
C TRP A 13 -0.16 48.25 30.45
N TYR A 14 -0.58 47.35 29.57
CA TYR A 14 -1.95 47.25 29.05
C TYR A 14 -2.50 45.85 29.32
N CYS A 15 -3.75 45.73 29.78
CA CYS A 15 -4.38 44.42 29.97
C CYS A 15 -4.84 43.85 28.62
N ALA A 16 -4.95 42.51 28.53
CA ALA A 16 -5.39 41.83 27.30
C ALA A 16 -6.72 42.36 26.75
N HIS A 17 -7.65 42.76 27.63
CA HIS A 17 -8.93 43.33 27.21
C HIS A 17 -8.78 44.69 26.52
N CYS A 18 -7.95 45.60 27.05
CA CYS A 18 -7.70 46.92 26.44
C CYS A 18 -6.81 46.84 25.21
N VAL A 19 -5.88 45.88 25.16
CA VAL A 19 -5.07 45.60 23.97
C VAL A 19 -5.98 45.17 22.82
N ASN A 20 -7.01 44.35 23.06
CA ASN A 20 -7.89 43.81 22.02
C ASN A 20 -9.11 44.68 21.68
N THR A 21 -9.42 45.68 22.50
CA THR A 21 -10.57 46.58 22.27
C THR A 21 -10.17 47.97 21.79
N SER A 22 -8.95 48.43 22.07
CA SER A 22 -8.48 49.74 21.62
C SER A 22 -7.90 49.65 20.20
N PRO A 23 -8.57 50.22 19.17
CA PRO A 23 -8.13 50.08 17.79
C PRO A 23 -6.72 50.62 17.53
N LYS A 24 -6.32 51.67 18.29
CA LYS A 24 -5.00 52.29 18.19
C LYS A 24 -3.88 51.40 18.72
N LEU A 25 -4.12 50.63 19.77
CA LEU A 25 -3.13 49.70 20.32
C LEU A 25 -3.02 48.44 19.46
N ILE A 26 -4.15 47.88 19.01
CA ILE A 26 -4.15 46.72 18.11
C ILE A 26 -3.38 47.04 16.83
N LEU A 27 -3.64 48.19 16.22
CA LEU A 27 -2.98 48.58 14.98
C LEU A 27 -1.46 48.76 15.19
N ARG A 28 -1.05 49.40 16.28
CA ARG A 28 0.36 49.54 16.62
C ARG A 28 1.05 48.19 16.81
N TYR A 29 0.48 47.29 17.63
CA TYR A 29 1.05 45.97 17.85
C TYR A 29 1.05 45.10 16.60
N LYS A 30 0.05 45.24 15.72
CA LYS A 30 0.06 44.56 14.41
C LYS A 30 1.18 45.08 13.51
N LEU A 31 1.43 46.39 13.48
CA LEU A 31 2.54 46.97 12.71
C LEU A 31 3.91 46.56 13.26
N GLU A 32 4.07 46.56 14.58
CA GLU A 32 5.29 46.06 15.24
C GLU A 32 5.50 44.57 14.94
N LEU A 33 4.43 43.77 14.94
CA LEU A 33 4.49 42.34 14.60
C LEU A 33 4.84 42.11 13.13
N THR A 34 4.29 42.90 12.19
CA THR A 34 4.66 42.80 10.77
C THR A 34 6.12 43.15 10.54
N GLN A 35 6.65 44.17 11.22
CA GLN A 35 8.07 44.53 11.16
C GLN A 35 8.96 43.40 11.68
N ILE A 36 8.61 42.80 12.82
CA ILE A 36 9.35 41.64 13.36
C ILE A 36 9.29 40.45 12.40
N CYS A 37 8.13 40.19 11.78
CA CYS A 37 8.01 39.13 10.79
C CYS A 37 8.91 39.37 9.56
N GLU A 38 8.96 40.60 9.06
CA GLU A 38 9.84 41.00 7.96
C GLU A 38 11.33 40.81 8.33
N GLU A 39 11.74 41.30 9.50
CA GLU A 39 13.12 41.12 10.01
C GLU A 39 13.48 39.63 10.16
N VAL A 40 12.56 38.80 10.65
CA VAL A 40 12.76 37.35 10.77
C VAL A 40 12.90 36.69 9.41
N THR A 41 12.11 37.11 8.41
CA THR A 41 12.27 36.58 7.05
C THR A 41 13.60 36.97 6.42
N GLU A 42 14.06 38.21 6.61
CA GLU A 42 15.35 38.68 6.10
C GLU A 42 16.53 37.96 6.77
N MET A 43 16.47 37.77 8.10
CA MET A 43 17.45 36.95 8.82
C MET A 43 17.45 35.50 8.34
N ARG A 44 16.28 34.94 8.03
CA ARG A 44 16.20 33.59 7.48
C ARG A 44 16.85 33.51 6.11
N ASP A 45 16.60 34.47 5.24
CA ASP A 45 17.14 34.51 3.88
C ASP A 45 18.66 34.72 3.85
N THR A 46 19.20 35.53 4.78
CA THR A 46 20.65 35.68 4.94
C THR A 46 21.30 34.39 5.48
N VAL A 47 20.65 33.70 6.41
CA VAL A 47 21.13 32.39 6.91
C VAL A 47 21.07 31.31 5.83
N THR A 48 19.98 31.22 5.06
CA THR A 48 19.89 30.25 3.96
C THR A 48 20.92 30.55 2.87
N SER A 49 21.10 31.82 2.49
CA SER A 49 22.11 32.23 1.51
C SER A 49 23.54 31.89 1.99
N THR A 50 23.88 32.12 3.26
CA THR A 50 25.20 31.77 3.80
C THR A 50 25.43 30.26 3.85
N LEU A 51 24.39 29.47 4.17
CA LEU A 51 24.46 28.02 4.13
C LEU A 51 24.58 27.47 2.72
N GLU A 52 23.80 27.98 1.76
CA GLU A 52 23.88 27.60 0.35
C GLU A 52 25.26 27.93 -0.25
N ASN A 53 25.80 29.11 0.07
CA ASN A 53 27.16 29.48 -0.33
C ASN A 53 28.23 28.59 0.32
N ALA A 54 28.08 28.24 1.60
CA ALA A 54 28.99 27.34 2.29
C ALA A 54 28.94 25.89 1.74
N ILE A 55 27.77 25.44 1.31
CA ILE A 55 27.56 24.11 0.72
C ILE A 55 28.00 24.05 -0.74
N GLY A 56 27.69 25.07 -1.54
CA GLY A 56 27.93 25.10 -2.98
C GLY A 56 29.36 25.53 -3.35
N ARG A 57 29.85 26.64 -2.78
CA ARG A 57 31.18 27.20 -3.12
C ARG A 57 32.30 26.67 -2.23
N LYS A 58 31.96 25.99 -1.11
CA LYS A 58 32.90 25.47 -0.11
C LYS A 58 33.86 26.52 0.47
N GLU A 59 33.47 27.78 0.43
CA GLU A 59 34.29 28.89 0.93
C GLU A 59 34.11 29.07 2.46
N GLY A 60 35.17 29.55 3.12
CA GLY A 60 35.17 29.78 4.57
C GLY A 60 35.40 28.55 5.46
N LEU A 61 35.42 28.77 6.78
CA LEU A 61 35.66 27.72 7.78
C LEU A 61 34.57 26.63 7.75
N LEU A 62 33.31 27.05 7.59
CA LEU A 62 32.15 26.16 7.55
C LEU A 62 32.18 25.23 6.32
N GLY A 63 32.54 25.76 5.14
CA GLY A 63 32.70 24.96 3.91
C GLY A 63 33.74 23.84 4.07
N LYS A 64 34.89 24.16 4.68
CA LYS A 64 35.94 23.17 4.99
C LYS A 64 35.47 22.09 5.98
N HIS A 65 34.68 22.48 6.99
CA HIS A 65 34.10 21.51 7.94
C HIS A 65 33.06 20.60 7.27
N MET A 66 32.22 21.15 6.39
CA MET A 66 31.23 20.37 5.62
C MET A 66 31.89 19.41 4.64
N GLU A 67 32.93 19.84 3.93
CA GLU A 67 33.72 18.97 3.06
C GLU A 67 34.40 17.84 3.84
N ARG A 68 34.96 18.14 5.01
CA ARG A 68 35.53 17.12 5.89
C ARG A 68 34.47 16.12 6.37
N LEU A 69 33.27 16.58 6.70
CA LEU A 69 32.15 15.70 7.06
C LEU A 69 31.72 14.82 5.89
N GLN A 70 31.66 15.36 4.68
CA GLN A 70 31.34 14.61 3.47
C GLN A 70 32.40 13.54 3.20
N HIS A 71 33.68 13.87 3.32
CA HIS A 71 34.78 12.91 3.23
C HIS A 71 34.69 11.82 4.30
N LEU A 72 34.37 12.16 5.54
CA LEU A 72 34.20 11.16 6.61
C LEU A 72 33.00 10.24 6.37
N ARG A 73 31.89 10.78 5.83
CA ARG A 73 30.72 9.98 5.42
C ARG A 73 31.09 9.01 4.31
N LEU A 74 31.77 9.48 3.26
CA LEU A 74 32.25 8.64 2.16
C LEU A 74 33.23 7.58 2.65
N LYS A 75 34.15 7.93 3.56
CA LYS A 75 35.10 6.98 4.16
C LYS A 75 34.38 5.88 4.95
N ARG A 76 33.35 6.24 5.74
CA ARG A 76 32.50 5.26 6.45
C ARG A 76 31.74 4.37 5.48
N TYR A 77 31.20 4.95 4.41
CA TYR A 77 30.46 4.21 3.39
C TYR A 77 31.37 3.21 2.66
N ASN A 78 32.55 3.65 2.21
CA ASN A 78 33.55 2.76 1.61
C ASN A 78 34.00 1.66 2.56
N ALA A 79 34.22 1.95 3.84
CA ALA A 79 34.57 0.93 4.82
C ALA A 79 33.48 -0.15 4.97
N ARG A 80 32.20 0.25 4.94
CA ARG A 80 31.06 -0.69 4.93
C ARG A 80 31.02 -1.54 3.67
N LEU A 81 31.21 -0.92 2.50
CA LEU A 81 31.27 -1.64 1.22
C LEU A 81 32.43 -2.65 1.21
N SER A 82 33.63 -2.24 1.63
CA SER A 82 34.79 -3.14 1.72
C SER A 82 34.60 -4.26 2.73
N TYR A 83 33.86 -4.03 3.81
CA TYR A 83 33.50 -5.11 4.74
C TYR A 83 32.53 -6.10 4.07
N ARG A 84 31.49 -5.60 3.41
CA ARG A 84 30.49 -6.45 2.74
C ARG A 84 31.10 -7.23 1.57
N ALA A 85 32.02 -6.63 0.82
CA ALA A 85 32.77 -7.32 -0.23
C ALA A 85 33.57 -8.50 0.34
N ARG A 86 34.31 -8.30 1.44
CA ARG A 86 35.06 -9.37 2.11
C ARG A 86 34.17 -10.48 2.66
N GLU A 87 33.01 -10.12 3.20
CA GLU A 87 32.01 -11.10 3.67
C GLU A 87 31.50 -11.97 2.51
N LEU A 88 31.22 -11.36 1.35
CA LEU A 88 30.81 -12.09 0.15
C LEU A 88 31.92 -12.97 -0.41
N GLU A 89 33.17 -12.49 -0.42
CA GLU A 89 34.35 -13.29 -0.80
C GLU A 89 34.50 -14.52 0.09
N GLN A 90 34.41 -14.36 1.41
CA GLN A 90 34.48 -15.47 2.36
C GLN A 90 33.32 -16.47 2.15
N HIS A 91 32.11 -15.97 1.88
CA HIS A 91 30.99 -16.84 1.54
C HIS A 91 31.22 -17.61 0.24
N LEU A 92 31.77 -16.98 -0.80
CA LEU A 92 32.12 -17.63 -2.06
C LEU A 92 33.20 -18.70 -1.86
N GLU A 93 34.25 -18.40 -1.11
CA GLU A 93 35.31 -19.36 -0.76
C GLU A 93 34.76 -20.58 0.00
N SER A 94 33.83 -20.36 0.94
CA SER A 94 33.16 -21.46 1.66
C SER A 94 32.35 -22.34 0.71
N LYS A 95 31.62 -21.73 -0.24
CA LYS A 95 30.81 -22.45 -1.23
C LYS A 95 31.69 -23.18 -2.23
N MET A 96 32.81 -22.59 -2.65
CA MET A 96 33.80 -23.24 -3.51
C MET A 96 34.43 -24.44 -2.81
N SER A 97 34.89 -24.28 -1.56
CA SER A 97 35.44 -25.36 -0.75
C SER A 97 34.44 -26.50 -0.57
N ARG A 98 33.17 -26.17 -0.31
CA ARG A 98 32.09 -27.15 -0.22
C ARG A 98 31.84 -27.86 -1.56
N ARG A 99 31.79 -27.12 -2.67
CA ARG A 99 31.64 -27.69 -4.02
C ARG A 99 32.78 -28.65 -4.33
N ASP A 100 34.00 -28.26 -4.01
CA ASP A 100 35.18 -29.07 -4.31
C ASP A 100 35.25 -30.29 -3.40
N GLY A 101 34.88 -30.16 -2.12
CA GLY A 101 34.67 -31.30 -1.21
C GLY A 101 33.60 -32.28 -1.71
N LEU A 102 32.44 -31.78 -2.18
CA LEU A 102 31.40 -32.60 -2.79
C LEU A 102 31.86 -33.25 -4.10
N ARG A 103 32.62 -32.55 -4.93
CA ARG A 103 33.22 -33.14 -6.15
C ARG A 103 34.23 -34.23 -5.81
N HIS A 104 35.03 -34.05 -4.76
CA HIS A 104 35.94 -35.09 -4.27
C HIS A 104 35.16 -36.29 -3.72
N ALA A 105 34.12 -36.08 -2.92
CA ALA A 105 33.24 -37.14 -2.44
C ALA A 105 32.56 -37.89 -3.60
N LEU A 106 32.03 -37.18 -4.60
CA LEU A 106 31.45 -37.79 -5.81
C LEU A 106 32.47 -38.59 -6.62
N LYS A 107 33.73 -38.13 -6.70
CA LYS A 107 34.82 -38.88 -7.33
C LYS A 107 35.26 -40.09 -6.51
N GLN A 108 35.14 -40.04 -5.18
CA GLN A 108 35.42 -41.18 -4.30
C GLN A 108 34.29 -42.23 -4.32
N LEU A 109 33.05 -41.80 -4.58
CA LEU A 109 31.87 -42.65 -4.75
C LEU A 109 31.87 -43.49 -6.05
N SER A 110 32.86 -43.31 -6.94
CA SER A 110 32.95 -44.14 -8.15
C SER A 110 33.62 -45.49 -7.85
N ALA A 111 32.77 -46.46 -7.49
CA ALA A 111 32.82 -47.91 -7.81
C ALA A 111 32.44 -48.83 -6.64
N ALA A 112 32.52 -48.38 -5.39
CA ALA A 112 32.24 -49.25 -4.23
C ALA A 112 30.86 -49.06 -3.58
N ASP A 113 30.30 -47.84 -3.57
CA ASP A 113 29.12 -47.51 -2.75
C ASP A 113 27.80 -47.40 -3.54
N ALA A 114 27.80 -47.56 -4.86
CA ALA A 114 26.57 -47.60 -5.65
C ALA A 114 25.66 -48.80 -5.32
N ALA A 115 26.16 -49.77 -4.54
CA ALA A 115 25.40 -50.91 -4.03
C ALA A 115 24.86 -50.72 -2.59
N ALA A 116 25.23 -49.63 -1.91
CA ALA A 116 24.82 -49.35 -0.53
C ALA A 116 24.32 -47.91 -0.40
N ALA A 117 23.31 -47.54 -1.19
CA ALA A 117 22.45 -46.45 -0.76
C ALA A 117 21.88 -46.86 0.61
N PRO A 118 21.99 -46.02 1.67
CA PRO A 118 21.19 -46.27 2.85
C PRO A 118 19.74 -46.26 2.36
N ALA A 119 19.03 -47.37 2.55
CA ALA A 119 17.62 -47.42 2.28
C ALA A 119 17.00 -46.30 3.13
N GLU A 120 16.66 -45.19 2.48
CA GLU A 120 15.89 -44.11 3.08
C GLU A 120 14.69 -44.77 3.75
N ASN A 121 14.61 -44.70 5.09
CA ASN A 121 13.57 -45.37 5.86
C ASN A 121 12.21 -44.90 5.31
N PRO A 122 11.46 -45.74 4.58
CA PRO A 122 10.22 -45.32 3.95
C PRO A 122 9.18 -44.90 5.00
N ASP A 123 9.34 -45.38 6.22
CA ASP A 123 8.50 -45.03 7.37
C ASP A 123 8.77 -43.61 7.88
N GLU A 124 10.02 -43.12 7.88
CA GLU A 124 10.34 -41.73 8.25
C GLU A 124 9.74 -40.73 7.26
N TYR A 125 9.83 -41.04 5.95
CA TYR A 125 9.20 -40.23 4.90
C TYR A 125 7.67 -40.24 5.00
N ARG A 126 7.07 -41.38 5.34
CA ARG A 126 5.62 -41.48 5.58
C ARG A 126 5.18 -40.68 6.80
N GLU A 127 5.94 -40.74 7.90
CA GLU A 127 5.68 -39.95 9.10
C GLU A 127 5.82 -38.45 8.85
N LEU A 128 6.85 -38.03 8.12
CA LEU A 128 7.03 -36.64 7.69
C LEU A 128 5.89 -36.18 6.79
N GLY A 129 5.47 -37.02 5.83
CA GLY A 129 4.31 -36.77 4.99
C GLY A 129 3.03 -36.59 5.82
N HIS A 130 2.81 -37.46 6.81
CA HIS A 130 1.66 -37.36 7.71
C HIS A 130 1.72 -36.10 8.61
N LYS A 131 2.89 -35.73 9.11
CA LYS A 131 3.05 -34.48 9.87
C LYS A 131 2.77 -33.27 8.99
N LEU A 132 3.19 -33.30 7.73
CA LEU A 132 2.96 -32.24 6.76
C LEU A 132 1.47 -32.11 6.43
N THR A 133 0.75 -33.19 6.20
CA THR A 133 -0.70 -33.16 5.95
C THR A 133 -1.47 -32.66 7.18
N LEU A 134 -1.08 -33.07 8.39
CA LEU A 134 -1.65 -32.54 9.63
C LEU A 134 -1.43 -31.03 9.74
N LEU A 135 -0.22 -30.55 9.49
CA LEU A 135 0.08 -29.12 9.51
C LEU A 135 -0.70 -28.35 8.44
N GLN A 136 -0.84 -28.90 7.24
CA GLN A 136 -1.66 -28.31 6.18
C GLN A 136 -3.12 -28.17 6.62
N ASN A 137 -3.69 -29.18 7.28
CA ASN A 137 -5.05 -29.13 7.81
C ASN A 137 -5.21 -28.08 8.92
N VAL A 138 -4.23 -27.99 9.83
CA VAL A 138 -4.23 -26.95 10.89
C VAL A 138 -4.11 -25.56 10.28
N VAL A 139 -3.25 -25.37 9.28
CA VAL A 139 -3.12 -24.10 8.57
C VAL A 139 -4.41 -23.74 7.84
N ALA A 140 -5.04 -24.69 7.14
CA ALA A 140 -6.29 -24.47 6.42
C ALA A 140 -7.46 -24.10 7.35
N THR A 141 -7.56 -24.76 8.51
CA THR A 141 -8.60 -24.44 9.50
C THR A 141 -8.37 -23.07 10.15
N LYS A 142 -7.12 -22.75 10.50
CA LYS A 142 -6.77 -21.45 11.08
C LYS A 142 -6.90 -20.29 10.08
N SER A 143 -6.55 -20.51 8.81
CA SER A 143 -6.73 -19.50 7.76
C SER A 143 -8.22 -19.24 7.49
N ALA A 144 -9.04 -20.30 7.42
CA ALA A 144 -10.48 -20.18 7.28
C ALA A 144 -11.12 -19.45 8.48
N GLN A 145 -10.70 -19.76 9.70
CA GLN A 145 -11.17 -19.08 10.91
C GLN A 145 -10.83 -17.58 10.88
N LYS A 146 -9.58 -17.22 10.58
CA LYS A 146 -9.15 -15.81 10.48
C LYS A 146 -9.88 -15.06 9.37
N PHE A 147 -10.16 -15.73 8.26
CA PHE A 147 -10.92 -15.14 7.16
C PHE A 147 -12.38 -14.87 7.57
N GLU A 148 -12.98 -15.78 8.33
CA GLU A 148 -14.34 -15.59 8.86
C GLU A 148 -14.40 -14.46 9.90
N GLU A 149 -13.40 -14.36 10.79
CA GLU A 149 -13.27 -13.23 11.73
C GLU A 149 -13.11 -11.90 10.97
N LEU A 150 -12.31 -11.88 9.89
CA LEU A 150 -12.14 -10.72 9.03
C LEU A 150 -13.47 -10.31 8.37
N ARG A 151 -14.24 -11.26 7.85
CA ARG A 151 -15.57 -11.03 7.26
C ARG A 151 -16.50 -10.34 8.26
N GLN A 152 -16.50 -10.80 9.50
CA GLN A 152 -17.31 -10.22 10.58
C GLN A 152 -16.84 -8.80 10.93
N TRP A 153 -15.52 -8.56 11.01
CA TRP A 153 -14.96 -7.24 11.31
C TRP A 153 -15.28 -6.19 10.25
N PHE A 154 -15.33 -6.59 8.98
CA PHE A 154 -15.69 -5.70 7.88
C PHE A 154 -17.20 -5.65 7.61
N ALA A 155 -18.01 -6.39 8.38
CA ALA A 155 -19.48 -6.37 8.32
C ALA A 155 -20.02 -6.38 6.87
N ILE A 156 -19.52 -7.31 6.05
CA ILE A 156 -19.91 -7.39 4.63
C ILE A 156 -21.32 -7.97 4.53
N SER A 157 -22.26 -7.19 3.98
CA SER A 157 -23.66 -7.59 3.80
C SER A 157 -24.20 -7.21 2.43
N CYS A 158 -25.24 -7.94 2.01
CA CYS A 158 -26.05 -7.62 0.84
C CYS A 158 -27.39 -7.05 1.32
N ASN A 159 -27.72 -5.85 0.88
CA ASN A 159 -28.98 -5.17 1.16
C ASN A 159 -29.92 -5.38 -0.03
N THR A 160 -30.74 -6.42 0.04
CA THR A 160 -31.73 -6.77 -1.01
C THR A 160 -32.93 -5.83 -1.08
N ALA A 161 -33.00 -4.79 -0.23
CA ALA A 161 -34.13 -3.86 -0.12
C ALA A 161 -33.73 -2.38 -0.27
N GLY A 162 -32.47 -2.08 -0.63
CA GLY A 162 -31.92 -0.73 -0.76
C GLY A 162 -31.80 -0.24 -2.21
N ASP A 163 -30.92 0.74 -2.45
CA ASP A 163 -30.59 1.25 -3.79
C ASP A 163 -30.14 0.11 -4.72
N ASP A 164 -30.88 -0.09 -5.82
CA ASP A 164 -30.54 -1.07 -6.88
C ASP A 164 -29.13 -0.86 -7.45
N ASN A 165 -28.61 0.36 -7.35
CA ASN A 165 -27.29 0.73 -7.84
C ASN A 165 -26.13 0.26 -6.94
N PHE A 166 -26.37 0.00 -5.65
CA PHE A 166 -25.34 -0.38 -4.66
C PHE A 166 -25.87 -1.44 -3.67
N PRO A 167 -26.06 -2.70 -4.12
CA PRO A 167 -26.67 -3.75 -3.29
C PRO A 167 -25.75 -4.28 -2.19
N TYR A 168 -24.43 -4.02 -2.23
CA TYR A 168 -23.48 -4.53 -1.26
C TYR A 168 -22.91 -3.43 -0.36
N SER A 169 -22.55 -3.77 0.88
CA SER A 169 -21.94 -2.82 1.82
C SER A 169 -20.77 -3.43 2.59
N ILE A 170 -19.79 -2.57 2.92
CA ILE A 170 -18.61 -2.87 3.72
C ILE A 170 -18.51 -1.85 4.85
N ARG A 171 -18.39 -2.31 6.10
CA ARG A 171 -18.37 -1.43 7.30
C ARG A 171 -19.53 -0.42 7.31
N PHE A 172 -20.72 -0.86 6.89
CA PHE A 172 -21.93 -0.03 6.80
C PHE A 172 -21.89 1.09 5.75
N ILE A 173 -20.89 1.10 4.87
CA ILE A 173 -20.78 1.99 3.71
C ILE A 173 -21.09 1.18 2.44
N PRO A 174 -21.86 1.69 1.47
CA PRO A 174 -22.08 1.00 0.20
C PRO A 174 -20.76 0.74 -0.52
N MET A 175 -20.60 -0.47 -1.06
CA MET A 175 -19.44 -0.84 -1.86
C MET A 175 -19.50 -0.12 -3.21
N CYS A 176 -18.35 0.37 -3.67
CA CYS A 176 -18.22 0.97 -4.99
C CYS A 176 -18.24 -0.11 -6.07
N ASN A 177 -18.90 0.19 -7.18
CA ASN A 177 -18.90 -0.58 -8.42
C ASN A 177 -18.14 0.20 -9.52
N ILE A 178 -17.69 -0.48 -10.58
CA ILE A 178 -16.97 0.21 -11.67
C ILE A 178 -17.93 1.14 -12.42
N ARG A 179 -19.18 0.68 -12.65
CA ARG A 179 -20.16 1.39 -13.48
C ARG A 179 -20.73 2.66 -12.85
N ASN A 180 -21.04 2.63 -11.56
CA ASN A 180 -21.66 3.74 -10.84
C ASN A 180 -20.68 4.44 -9.88
N TRP A 181 -19.37 4.27 -10.08
CA TRP A 181 -18.32 4.84 -9.22
C TRP A 181 -18.54 6.33 -8.88
N ARG A 182 -18.96 7.13 -9.86
CA ARG A 182 -19.18 8.58 -9.71
C ARG A 182 -20.42 8.97 -8.92
N LEU A 183 -21.42 8.10 -8.88
CA LEU A 183 -22.67 8.36 -8.16
C LEU A 183 -22.49 8.26 -6.65
N LEU A 184 -21.39 7.65 -6.20
CA LEU A 184 -21.12 7.45 -4.78
C LEU A 184 -20.13 8.49 -4.24
N SER A 185 -20.63 9.39 -3.40
CA SER A 185 -19.79 10.40 -2.71
C SER A 185 -18.69 9.79 -1.82
N THR A 186 -18.91 8.57 -1.33
CA THR A 186 -17.95 7.81 -0.50
C THR A 186 -17.18 6.76 -1.30
N ALA A 187 -17.08 6.88 -2.63
CA ALA A 187 -16.43 5.88 -3.48
C ALA A 187 -14.95 5.64 -3.12
N GLU A 188 -14.20 6.71 -2.84
CA GLU A 188 -12.78 6.61 -2.45
C GLU A 188 -12.61 5.87 -1.12
N GLU A 189 -13.41 6.22 -0.11
CA GLU A 189 -13.40 5.58 1.20
C GLU A 189 -13.83 4.12 1.13
N SER A 190 -14.87 3.83 0.33
CA SER A 190 -15.32 2.46 0.05
C SER A 190 -14.20 1.64 -0.59
N LEU A 191 -13.55 2.14 -1.64
CA LEU A 191 -12.46 1.44 -2.31
C LEU A 191 -11.28 1.24 -1.38
N GLN A 192 -10.96 2.21 -0.54
CA GLN A 192 -9.94 2.06 0.48
C GLN A 192 -10.25 0.88 1.41
N HIS A 193 -11.48 0.80 1.93
CA HIS A 193 -11.90 -0.32 2.79
C HIS A 193 -11.93 -1.66 2.05
N MET A 194 -12.32 -1.69 0.79
CA MET A 194 -12.27 -2.89 -0.05
C MET A 194 -10.80 -3.34 -0.27
N CYS A 195 -9.90 -2.40 -0.55
CA CYS A 195 -8.46 -2.68 -0.71
C CYS A 195 -7.82 -3.18 0.60
N GLU A 196 -8.16 -2.56 1.73
CA GLU A 196 -7.74 -3.00 3.06
C GLU A 196 -8.23 -4.43 3.32
N PHE A 197 -9.50 -4.71 3.04
CA PHE A 197 -10.07 -6.04 3.21
C PHE A 197 -9.31 -7.08 2.36
N VAL A 198 -9.11 -6.82 1.07
CA VAL A 198 -8.38 -7.74 0.17
C VAL A 198 -6.94 -7.97 0.63
N LYS A 199 -6.27 -6.94 1.14
CA LYS A 199 -4.91 -7.04 1.71
C LYS A 199 -4.87 -7.89 2.98
N TYR A 200 -5.87 -7.77 3.85
CA TYR A 200 -5.93 -8.62 5.04
C TYR A 200 -6.39 -10.04 4.70
N ALA A 201 -7.28 -10.19 3.72
CA ALA A 201 -7.74 -11.47 3.22
C ALA A 201 -6.58 -12.25 2.59
N SER A 202 -5.72 -11.62 1.79
CA SER A 202 -4.55 -12.28 1.21
C SER A 202 -3.58 -12.80 2.28
N ARG A 203 -3.36 -12.02 3.34
CA ARG A 203 -2.56 -12.42 4.50
C ARG A 203 -3.20 -13.54 5.32
N ALA A 204 -4.51 -13.49 5.52
CA ALA A 204 -5.24 -14.54 6.23
C ALA A 204 -5.24 -15.86 5.45
N LEU A 205 -5.36 -15.78 4.12
CA LEU A 205 -5.42 -16.91 3.20
C LEU A 205 -4.06 -17.39 2.69
N LEU A 206 -2.97 -16.70 3.04
CA LEU A 206 -1.60 -16.99 2.61
C LEU A 206 -1.45 -16.99 1.08
N VAL A 207 -2.06 -16.00 0.42
CA VAL A 207 -1.97 -15.79 -1.04
C VAL A 207 -1.05 -14.62 -1.34
N ASP A 208 -0.03 -14.87 -2.17
CA ASP A 208 0.85 -13.82 -2.67
C ASP A 208 0.14 -12.96 -3.70
N MET A 209 0.13 -11.64 -3.46
CA MET A 209 -0.56 -10.67 -4.31
C MET A 209 0.44 -10.05 -5.30
N PRO A 210 0.06 -9.91 -6.60
CA PRO A 210 0.95 -9.34 -7.61
C PRO A 210 1.21 -7.84 -7.42
N PHE A 211 0.25 -7.11 -6.84
CA PHE A 211 0.36 -5.67 -6.60
C PHE A 211 0.25 -5.38 -5.10
N ASP A 212 1.29 -4.75 -4.56
CA ASP A 212 1.30 -4.29 -3.18
C ASP A 212 0.51 -2.96 -3.13
N SER A 213 -0.58 -2.93 -2.38
CA SER A 213 -1.40 -1.74 -2.22
C SER A 213 -0.65 -0.72 -1.36
N GLN A 214 0.23 0.04 -2.01
CA GLN A 214 0.79 1.27 -1.46
C GLN A 214 -0.26 2.37 -1.62
N HIS A 215 -0.70 2.91 -0.49
CA HIS A 215 -1.72 3.96 -0.39
C HIS A 215 -1.43 5.19 -1.27
N GLU A 216 -0.16 5.42 -1.64
CA GLU A 216 0.26 6.52 -2.51
C GLU A 216 -0.31 6.45 -3.95
N THR A 217 -0.65 5.26 -4.44
CA THR A 217 -1.22 5.08 -5.80
C THR A 217 -2.73 5.36 -5.90
N LEU A 218 -3.48 5.27 -4.79
CA LEU A 218 -4.93 5.54 -4.77
C LEU A 218 -5.26 7.03 -5.00
N ALA A 219 -4.39 7.93 -4.57
CA ALA A 219 -4.62 9.38 -4.68
C ALA A 219 -4.28 9.98 -6.05
N THR A 220 -3.60 9.22 -6.93
CA THR A 220 -3.04 9.78 -8.17
C THR A 220 -3.79 9.34 -9.43
N ASP A 221 -4.37 8.13 -9.44
CA ASP A 221 -5.18 7.62 -10.55
C ASP A 221 -6.22 6.57 -10.07
N PRO A 222 -7.53 6.91 -10.05
CA PRO A 222 -8.57 5.98 -9.62
C PRO A 222 -8.72 4.77 -10.56
N VAL A 223 -8.42 4.92 -11.86
CA VAL A 223 -8.49 3.84 -12.85
C VAL A 223 -7.45 2.77 -12.53
N ALA A 224 -6.20 3.19 -12.27
CA ALA A 224 -5.13 2.29 -11.88
C ALA A 224 -5.42 1.62 -10.53
N ALA A 225 -5.97 2.35 -9.56
CA ALA A 225 -6.34 1.80 -8.25
C ALA A 225 -7.38 0.67 -8.35
N VAL A 226 -8.47 0.92 -9.08
CA VAL A 226 -9.52 -0.09 -9.34
C VAL A 226 -8.96 -1.26 -10.15
N SER A 227 -8.07 -1.02 -11.10
CA SER A 227 -7.42 -2.07 -11.89
C SER A 227 -6.54 -2.98 -11.03
N HIS A 228 -5.69 -2.41 -10.18
CA HIS A 228 -4.88 -3.17 -9.24
C HIS A 228 -5.73 -3.96 -8.26
N PHE A 229 -6.78 -3.35 -7.71
CA PHE A 229 -7.74 -4.01 -6.83
C PHE A 229 -8.39 -5.23 -7.51
N THR A 230 -8.87 -5.06 -8.73
CA THR A 230 -9.55 -6.12 -9.48
C THR A 230 -8.62 -7.29 -9.79
N VAL A 231 -7.38 -7.04 -10.25
CA VAL A 231 -6.40 -8.12 -10.48
C VAL A 231 -6.09 -8.87 -9.18
N ASN A 232 -5.94 -8.12 -8.09
CA ASN A 232 -5.71 -8.67 -6.77
C ASN A 232 -6.88 -9.58 -6.32
N LEU A 233 -8.12 -9.11 -6.44
CA LEU A 233 -9.32 -9.87 -6.11
C LEU A 233 -9.44 -11.17 -6.93
N LEU A 234 -9.23 -11.08 -8.26
CA LEU A 234 -9.26 -12.24 -9.15
C LEU A 234 -8.18 -13.27 -8.80
N THR A 235 -6.98 -12.82 -8.41
CA THR A 235 -5.89 -13.72 -8.01
C THR A 235 -6.29 -14.55 -6.77
N ILE A 236 -6.95 -13.93 -5.79
CA ILE A 236 -7.45 -14.63 -4.60
C ILE A 236 -8.53 -15.64 -4.99
N LEU A 237 -9.49 -15.25 -5.84
CA LEU A 237 -10.58 -16.12 -6.29
C LEU A 237 -10.05 -17.36 -7.04
N ILE A 238 -9.05 -17.19 -7.92
CA ILE A 238 -8.39 -18.29 -8.64
C ILE A 238 -7.67 -19.22 -7.66
N LYS A 239 -6.90 -18.66 -6.71
CA LYS A 239 -6.16 -19.46 -5.72
C LYS A 239 -7.05 -20.22 -4.75
N ARG A 240 -8.30 -19.76 -4.55
CA ARG A 240 -9.32 -20.47 -3.78
C ARG A 240 -10.11 -21.49 -4.60
N SER A 241 -9.77 -21.68 -5.89
CA SER A 241 -10.50 -22.55 -6.83
C SER A 241 -11.97 -22.16 -6.97
N ARG A 242 -12.32 -20.89 -6.71
CA ARG A 242 -13.67 -20.33 -6.86
C ARG A 242 -13.93 -19.76 -8.24
N LEU A 243 -12.86 -19.58 -9.00
CA LEU A 243 -12.84 -19.10 -10.36
C LEU A 243 -11.92 -20.02 -11.17
N GLN A 244 -12.22 -20.20 -12.45
CA GLN A 244 -11.35 -20.93 -13.36
C GLN A 244 -9.98 -20.24 -13.46
N GLU A 245 -8.91 -20.96 -13.80
CA GLU A 245 -7.55 -20.38 -13.93
C GLU A 245 -7.46 -19.27 -14.99
N ARG A 246 -8.39 -19.24 -15.95
CA ARG A 246 -8.47 -18.28 -17.06
C ARG A 246 -9.90 -17.78 -17.23
N PRO A 247 -10.40 -16.88 -16.36
CA PRO A 247 -11.71 -16.26 -16.54
C PRO A 247 -11.69 -15.27 -17.70
N ASP A 248 -12.79 -15.19 -18.45
CA ASP A 248 -13.02 -14.05 -19.34
C ASP A 248 -13.37 -12.80 -18.52
N VAL A 249 -12.39 -11.91 -18.35
CA VAL A 249 -12.48 -10.71 -17.48
C VAL A 249 -13.65 -9.79 -17.87
N PRO A 250 -13.93 -9.49 -19.16
CA PRO A 250 -15.03 -8.61 -19.54
C PRO A 250 -16.42 -9.20 -19.25
N ASP A 251 -16.64 -10.51 -19.50
CA ASP A 251 -17.90 -11.18 -19.16
C ASP A 251 -18.11 -11.22 -17.64
N LEU A 252 -17.03 -11.51 -16.89
CA LEU A 252 -17.07 -11.60 -15.44
C LEU A 252 -17.41 -10.26 -14.77
N LEU A 253 -16.69 -9.20 -15.12
CA LEU A 253 -16.96 -7.84 -14.63
C LEU A 253 -18.28 -7.31 -15.18
N GLY A 254 -18.71 -7.80 -16.35
CA GLY A 254 -20.01 -7.49 -16.93
C GLY A 254 -21.20 -8.01 -16.12
N ARG A 255 -21.06 -9.18 -15.49
CA ARG A 255 -22.14 -9.86 -14.75
C ARG A 255 -22.16 -9.53 -13.26
N TYR A 256 -21.00 -9.46 -12.62
CA TYR A 256 -20.90 -9.38 -11.16
C TYR A 256 -20.32 -8.06 -10.64
N ASP A 257 -19.61 -7.29 -11.49
CA ASP A 257 -18.85 -6.09 -11.10
C ASP A 257 -17.92 -6.32 -9.88
N ILE A 258 -17.19 -5.31 -9.41
CA ILE A 258 -16.17 -5.48 -8.36
C ILE A 258 -16.73 -5.73 -6.97
N ASP A 259 -17.90 -5.16 -6.67
CA ASP A 259 -18.62 -5.29 -5.41
C ASP A 259 -19.25 -6.69 -5.28
N GLY A 260 -19.90 -7.18 -6.34
CA GLY A 260 -20.46 -8.53 -6.37
C GLY A 260 -19.39 -9.61 -6.31
N LEU A 261 -18.25 -9.44 -7.00
CA LEU A 261 -17.11 -10.36 -6.88
C LEU A 261 -16.53 -10.41 -5.47
N LEU A 262 -16.46 -9.26 -4.79
CA LEU A 262 -16.00 -9.21 -3.41
C LEU A 262 -16.99 -9.89 -2.46
N TYR A 263 -18.29 -9.69 -2.67
CA TYR A 263 -19.32 -10.37 -1.90
C TYR A 263 -19.31 -11.90 -2.12
N LEU A 264 -19.10 -12.36 -3.36
CA LEU A 264 -19.00 -13.78 -3.70
C LEU A 264 -17.79 -14.46 -3.03
N LEU A 265 -16.66 -13.75 -2.95
CA LEU A 265 -15.49 -14.20 -2.18
C LEU A 265 -15.85 -14.48 -0.71
N CYS A 266 -16.75 -13.68 -0.13
CA CYS A 266 -17.14 -13.74 1.28
C CYS A 266 -18.27 -14.72 1.57
N SER A 267 -19.23 -14.86 0.65
CA SER A 267 -20.38 -15.76 0.79
C SER A 267 -20.06 -17.21 0.43
N GLY A 268 -18.92 -17.44 -0.24
CA GLY A 268 -18.46 -18.78 -0.61
C GLY A 268 -19.24 -19.40 -1.77
N GLY A 269 -19.99 -18.59 -2.51
CA GLY A 269 -20.64 -18.99 -3.76
C GLY A 269 -19.62 -19.25 -4.85
N ASP A 270 -19.94 -20.18 -5.76
CA ASP A 270 -19.11 -20.42 -6.93
C ASP A 270 -19.41 -19.35 -7.99
N VAL A 271 -18.36 -18.86 -8.64
CA VAL A 271 -18.47 -17.79 -9.63
C VAL A 271 -18.60 -18.41 -11.01
N GLU A 272 -19.76 -18.26 -11.64
CA GLU A 272 -19.96 -18.70 -13.02
C GLU A 272 -19.16 -17.81 -13.98
N SER A 273 -18.07 -18.35 -14.52
CA SER A 273 -17.23 -17.67 -15.52
C SER A 273 -17.10 -18.49 -16.79
N ILE A 274 -17.17 -17.84 -17.95
CA ILE A 274 -16.76 -18.46 -19.22
C ILE A 274 -15.22 -18.58 -19.23
N THR A 275 -14.68 -19.70 -19.73
CA THR A 275 -13.25 -19.87 -19.98
C THR A 275 -12.77 -18.85 -21.01
N GLY A 276 -11.92 -17.93 -20.58
CA GLY A 276 -11.25 -16.95 -21.41
C GLY A 276 -9.99 -17.49 -22.09
N ILE A 277 -9.45 -16.68 -23.02
CA ILE A 277 -8.26 -17.03 -23.82
C ILE A 277 -6.95 -16.77 -23.04
N CYS A 278 -6.96 -15.78 -22.15
CA CYS A 278 -5.78 -15.29 -21.42
C CYS A 278 -6.04 -15.17 -19.91
N PRO A 279 -5.02 -15.34 -19.05
CA PRO A 279 -5.14 -15.06 -17.63
C PRO A 279 -5.39 -13.56 -17.38
N PRO A 280 -6.00 -13.19 -16.22
CA PRO A 280 -6.35 -11.81 -15.90
C PRO A 280 -5.07 -10.99 -15.76
N THR A 281 -4.69 -10.32 -16.84
CA THR A 281 -3.50 -9.49 -16.90
C THR A 281 -3.91 -8.05 -16.65
N TYR A 282 -3.05 -7.27 -15.98
CA TYR A 282 -3.30 -5.86 -15.69
C TYR A 282 -3.77 -5.08 -16.92
N LYS A 283 -3.18 -5.30 -18.10
CA LYS A 283 -3.57 -4.62 -19.35
C LYS A 283 -5.04 -4.81 -19.71
N VAL A 284 -5.54 -6.04 -19.63
CA VAL A 284 -6.93 -6.39 -20.00
C VAL A 284 -7.91 -5.78 -19.01
N VAL A 285 -7.60 -5.88 -17.71
CA VAL A 285 -8.41 -5.28 -16.65
C VAL A 285 -8.40 -3.76 -16.76
N HIS A 286 -7.25 -3.16 -17.01
CA HIS A 286 -7.09 -1.71 -17.10
C HIS A 286 -7.80 -1.11 -18.32
N GLU A 287 -7.72 -1.76 -19.48
CA GLU A 287 -8.48 -1.35 -20.67
C GLU A 287 -9.99 -1.43 -20.43
N PHE A 288 -10.47 -2.49 -19.77
CA PHE A 288 -11.89 -2.61 -19.44
C PHE A 288 -12.34 -1.55 -18.43
N VAL A 289 -11.62 -1.37 -17.32
CA VAL A 289 -11.94 -0.38 -16.28
C VAL A 289 -11.90 1.03 -16.84
N ARG A 290 -10.91 1.35 -17.69
CA ARG A 290 -10.83 2.64 -18.37
C ARG A 290 -12.04 2.88 -19.28
N ASN A 291 -12.37 1.92 -20.17
CA ASN A 291 -13.51 2.07 -21.06
C ASN A 291 -14.83 2.19 -20.28
N ALA A 292 -15.02 1.40 -19.22
CA ALA A 292 -16.22 1.45 -18.39
C ALA A 292 -16.37 2.78 -17.61
N LEU A 293 -15.25 3.39 -17.20
CA LEU A 293 -15.24 4.70 -16.55
C LEU A 293 -15.39 5.86 -17.55
N GLU A 294 -14.88 5.72 -18.78
CA GLU A 294 -15.04 6.68 -19.89
C GLU A 294 -16.46 6.65 -20.49
N ASP A 295 -17.08 5.47 -20.63
CA ASP A 295 -18.46 5.31 -21.10
C ASP A 295 -19.48 5.92 -20.11
N GLY A 296 -19.13 5.95 -18.81
CA GLY A 296 -19.88 6.70 -17.79
C GLY A 296 -19.88 8.22 -18.04
N GLU A 297 -18.79 8.79 -18.58
CA GLU A 297 -18.70 10.23 -18.91
C GLU A 297 -19.68 10.61 -20.02
N GLN A 298 -19.79 9.77 -21.06
CA GLN A 298 -20.69 10.03 -22.18
C GLN A 298 -22.17 9.86 -21.80
N SER A 299 -22.48 9.07 -20.77
CA SER A 299 -23.85 8.88 -20.29
C SER A 299 -24.32 10.07 -19.44
N GLU A 300 -23.43 10.68 -18.63
CA GLU A 300 -23.71 11.95 -17.93
C GLU A 300 -23.90 13.11 -18.92
N GLU A 301 -23.10 13.19 -20.00
CA GLU A 301 -23.28 14.22 -21.03
C GLU A 301 -24.58 14.05 -21.85
N ARG A 302 -25.05 12.81 -22.07
CA ARG A 302 -26.34 12.55 -22.74
C ARG A 302 -27.54 12.77 -21.82
N GLY A 303 -27.37 12.63 -20.50
CA GLY A 303 -28.41 12.93 -19.50
C GLY A 303 -28.81 14.42 -19.44
N HIS A 304 -28.01 15.31 -20.02
CA HIS A 304 -28.32 16.75 -20.08
C HIS A 304 -29.08 17.20 -21.33
N TRP A 305 -29.33 16.32 -22.30
CA TRP A 305 -30.05 16.65 -23.55
C TRP A 305 -31.50 16.16 -23.63
N MET A 306 -32.04 15.55 -22.55
CA MET A 306 -33.47 15.21 -22.46
C MET A 306 -34.13 15.94 -21.29
N VAL A 307 -34.11 17.27 -21.34
CA VAL A 307 -35.20 18.10 -20.82
C VAL A 307 -35.59 19.06 -21.94
N LEU A 308 -36.45 18.58 -22.83
CA LEU A 308 -37.31 19.44 -23.64
C LEU A 308 -38.74 18.92 -23.47
N GLU A 309 -39.60 19.91 -23.21
CA GLU A 309 -41.00 19.87 -22.77
C GLU A 309 -41.92 18.92 -23.55
#